data_AF-A0A958F617-F1
#
_entry.id   AF-A0A958F617-F1
#
_cell.length_a   1.000
_cell.length_b   1.000
_cell.length_c   1.000
_cell.angle_alpha   90.00
_cell.angle_beta   90.00
_cell.angle_gamma   90.00
#
_symmetry.space_group_name_H-M   'P 1'
#
loop_
_entity.id
_entity.type
_entity.pdbx_description
1 polymer ?
#
loop_
_entity_poly.entity_id
_entity_poly.type
_entity_poly.pdbx_seq_one_letter_code
_entity_poly.pdbx_strand_id
1 'polypeptide(L)'
;MPIPSLLLKQLYTFGSLKNVSGGICFSIKNRLSNARFTGLLSIRIGEEEIPRQLITMDLGNGTLLTPDDVSPTSPVDFPLGQVLNFHLNYDPLPHGKHQIEMEFKTEPYGKLKIKVKDGISEPYDHIIQVPRNPGDDYCDEIVEKRRHFVQEFTATRPEHIFRNSYDPHLVRGNCENFAGVAQVPLGFAGPLTINGEHAHGDFLIPMATTEGTLIASYNRGIKVLNICGGVKCTISADAMQRAPVFIFDDAREARDFVSWLKLNMNKIREEAEATSSIAKLLHIEQYLASKFVYLRFNFSTGDAAGQNMVGRATFAACSWILDHYQGIRNFFLESNFATDKKTSQINIMRTRGKRATAEAVIKRDVLMQHMRVKPESLTYHYGVANVGALLSGANNNGLHSANAITAMFIATGQDVANVAESSAGLVYCELTPEQDLYFSITIPSLIVATYGGGTGLPTQQECLNILGCAGKGKVNKFAEIVAGVVLAGEISLASAISSIDWVSSHEIYGRNR
;
A
#
# COMPACT_ATOMS: atom_id res chain seq x y z
N MET A 1 22.38 15.13 -17.76
CA MET A 1 22.45 13.73 -18.27
C MET A 1 21.23 13.49 -19.16
N PRO A 2 21.31 12.74 -20.27
CA PRO A 2 20.17 12.54 -21.15
C PRO A 2 19.16 11.59 -20.52
N ILE A 3 18.05 12.13 -20.02
CA ILE A 3 16.92 11.34 -19.53
C ILE A 3 16.34 10.52 -20.71
N PRO A 4 16.06 9.22 -20.53
CA PRO A 4 15.43 8.40 -21.57
C PRO A 4 14.17 9.07 -22.14
N SER A 5 14.06 9.12 -23.48
CA SER A 5 12.96 9.81 -24.17
C SER A 5 11.57 9.30 -23.76
N LEU A 6 11.48 8.04 -23.30
CA LEU A 6 10.26 7.43 -22.79
C LEU A 6 9.78 8.14 -21.50
N LEU A 7 10.69 8.44 -20.57
CA LEU A 7 10.38 9.13 -19.31
C LEU A 7 10.11 10.63 -19.54
N LEU A 8 10.82 11.25 -20.48
CA LEU A 8 10.60 12.66 -20.85
C LEU A 8 9.19 12.93 -21.34
N LYS A 9 8.63 12.05 -22.20
CA LYS A 9 7.25 12.18 -22.66
C LYS A 9 6.23 12.13 -21.53
N GLN A 10 6.54 11.46 -20.42
CA GLN A 10 5.64 11.38 -19.28
C GLN A 10 5.61 12.67 -18.46
N LEU A 11 6.57 13.59 -18.64
CA LEU A 11 6.50 14.92 -18.00
C LEU A 11 5.32 15.75 -18.52
N TYR A 12 4.89 15.52 -19.75
CA TYR A 12 3.69 16.18 -20.27
C TYR A 12 2.42 15.57 -19.67
N THR A 13 1.47 16.42 -19.26
CA THR A 13 0.16 15.96 -18.78
C THR A 13 -0.76 15.75 -19.98
N PHE A 14 -0.93 14.51 -20.42
CA PHE A 14 -1.81 14.18 -21.55
C PHE A 14 -3.26 14.62 -21.28
N GLY A 15 -3.89 15.26 -22.25
CA GLY A 15 -5.22 15.88 -22.11
C GLY A 15 -5.21 17.23 -21.39
N SER A 16 -4.04 17.83 -21.15
CA SER A 16 -3.97 19.18 -20.55
C SER A 16 -4.07 20.29 -21.58
N LEU A 17 -3.87 20.01 -22.88
CA LEU A 17 -4.01 21.01 -23.94
C LEU A 17 -5.48 21.47 -24.05
N LYS A 18 -5.71 22.76 -23.84
CA LYS A 18 -7.05 23.37 -23.93
C LYS A 18 -6.97 24.79 -24.46
N ASN A 19 -8.02 25.20 -25.18
CA ASN A 19 -8.27 26.61 -25.46
C ASN A 19 -8.77 27.29 -24.18
N VAL A 20 -8.19 28.43 -23.83
CA VAL A 20 -8.57 29.26 -22.67
C VAL A 20 -8.85 30.69 -23.13
N SER A 21 -9.45 31.51 -22.26
CA SER A 21 -9.60 32.94 -22.58
C SER A 21 -8.23 33.56 -22.81
N GLY A 22 -8.02 34.16 -23.99
CA GLY A 22 -6.75 34.77 -24.37
C GLY A 22 -5.66 33.81 -24.88
N GLY A 23 -5.97 32.54 -25.14
CA GLY A 23 -5.12 31.67 -25.95
C GLY A 23 -5.21 30.17 -25.64
N ILE A 24 -4.08 29.49 -25.48
CA ILE A 24 -4.03 28.05 -25.17
C ILE A 24 -3.26 27.77 -23.88
N CYS A 25 -3.60 26.66 -23.23
CA CYS A 25 -2.94 26.21 -22.00
C CYS A 25 -2.60 24.72 -22.10
N PHE A 26 -1.44 24.33 -21.58
CA PHE A 26 -1.10 22.93 -21.30
C PHE A 26 -0.24 22.84 -20.04
N SER A 27 -0.04 21.63 -19.52
CA SER A 27 0.67 21.43 -18.25
C SER A 27 1.76 20.37 -18.36
N ILE A 28 2.87 20.60 -17.67
CA ILE A 28 3.85 19.55 -17.36
C ILE A 28 3.77 19.21 -15.88
N LYS A 29 3.97 17.93 -15.56
CA LYS A 29 4.06 17.42 -14.20
C LYS A 29 5.43 16.81 -13.99
N ASN A 30 6.12 17.17 -12.92
CA ASN A 30 7.36 16.50 -12.59
C ASN A 30 7.06 15.04 -12.20
N ARG A 31 7.60 14.09 -12.96
CA ARG A 31 7.49 12.64 -12.70
C ARG A 31 8.85 11.98 -12.47
N LEU A 32 9.89 12.78 -12.29
CA LEU A 32 11.27 12.33 -12.10
C LEU A 32 11.58 12.31 -10.59
N SER A 33 12.57 13.07 -10.15
CA SER A 33 12.85 13.35 -8.73
C SER A 33 12.69 14.84 -8.44
N ASN A 34 12.89 15.25 -7.18
CA ASN A 34 12.90 16.67 -6.82
C ASN A 34 13.89 17.43 -7.71
N ALA A 35 13.37 18.44 -8.41
CA ALA A 35 14.11 19.22 -9.36
C ALA A 35 13.85 20.71 -9.13
N ARG A 36 14.66 21.54 -9.77
CA ARG A 36 14.38 22.96 -9.93
C ARG A 36 14.25 23.27 -11.41
N PHE A 37 13.23 24.01 -11.80
CA PHE A 37 13.07 24.52 -13.15
C PHE A 37 13.89 25.81 -13.28
N THR A 38 14.93 25.78 -14.10
CA THR A 38 15.96 26.84 -14.17
C THR A 38 15.88 27.67 -15.44
N GLY A 39 14.90 27.41 -16.31
CA GLY A 39 14.62 28.26 -17.45
C GLY A 39 13.87 27.56 -18.57
N LEU A 40 12.99 28.29 -19.24
CA LEU A 40 12.33 27.86 -20.46
C LEU A 40 13.23 28.22 -21.66
N LEU A 41 13.43 27.30 -22.61
CA LEU A 41 14.21 27.57 -23.82
C LEU A 41 13.29 27.87 -25.00
N SER A 42 12.34 26.97 -25.29
CA SER A 42 11.38 27.15 -26.37
C SER A 42 10.10 26.34 -26.16
N ILE A 43 9.00 26.82 -26.73
CA ILE A 43 7.76 26.08 -26.89
C ILE A 43 7.36 26.18 -28.37
N ARG A 44 7.02 25.05 -28.99
CA ARG A 44 6.52 24.99 -30.36
C ARG A 44 5.19 24.26 -30.42
N ILE A 45 4.30 24.79 -31.25
CA ILE A 45 3.01 24.19 -31.60
C ILE A 45 3.07 23.87 -33.10
N GLY A 46 2.99 22.58 -33.44
CA GLY A 46 3.25 22.13 -34.81
C GLY A 46 4.68 22.46 -35.25
N GLU A 47 4.81 23.35 -36.23
CA GLU A 47 6.09 23.86 -36.73
C GLU A 47 6.43 25.26 -36.19
N GLU A 48 5.48 25.97 -35.59
CA GLU A 48 5.63 27.35 -35.14
C GLU A 48 6.26 27.42 -33.74
N GLU A 49 7.24 28.31 -33.55
CA GLU A 49 7.83 28.60 -32.25
C GLU A 49 7.17 29.82 -31.62
N ILE A 50 6.70 29.66 -30.38
CA ILE A 50 5.95 30.69 -29.67
C ILE A 50 6.93 31.74 -29.12
N PRO A 51 6.76 33.04 -29.46
CA PRO A 51 7.56 34.12 -28.88
C PRO A 51 7.47 34.14 -27.36
N ARG A 52 8.61 34.29 -26.67
CA ARG A 52 8.69 34.26 -25.19
C ARG A 52 7.74 35.24 -24.49
N GLN A 53 7.54 36.41 -25.07
CA GLN A 53 6.63 37.45 -24.57
C GLN A 53 5.14 37.03 -24.55
N LEU A 54 4.79 35.97 -25.27
CA LEU A 54 3.44 35.40 -25.32
C LEU A 54 3.28 34.23 -24.35
N ILE A 55 4.28 33.92 -23.52
CA ILE A 55 4.27 32.77 -22.63
C ILE A 55 4.18 33.26 -21.18
N THR A 56 3.24 32.68 -20.43
CA THR A 56 3.13 32.85 -18.98
C THR A 56 3.14 31.47 -18.33
N MET A 57 3.93 31.31 -17.28
CA MET A 57 4.03 30.09 -16.50
C MET A 57 3.31 30.27 -15.16
N ASP A 58 2.32 29.42 -14.88
CA ASP A 58 1.62 29.35 -13.60
C ASP A 58 2.17 28.18 -12.78
N LEU A 59 2.59 28.47 -11.55
CA LEU A 59 3.16 27.49 -10.64
C LEU A 59 2.12 26.56 -10.00
N GLY A 60 0.83 26.70 -10.33
CA GLY A 60 -0.26 25.88 -9.81
C GLY A 60 -0.75 26.31 -8.42
N ASN A 61 -0.21 27.39 -7.88
CA ASN A 61 -0.64 28.05 -6.64
C ASN A 61 -1.15 29.48 -6.90
N GLY A 62 -1.38 29.85 -8.17
CA GLY A 62 -1.77 31.20 -8.59
C GLY A 62 -0.61 32.17 -8.80
N THR A 63 0.64 31.75 -8.57
CA THR A 63 1.83 32.55 -8.89
C THR A 63 2.10 32.48 -10.40
N LEU A 64 2.10 33.62 -11.06
CA LEU A 64 2.37 33.76 -12.49
C LEU A 64 3.77 34.33 -12.72
N LEU A 65 4.54 33.72 -13.60
CA LEU A 65 5.89 34.13 -13.99
C LEU A 65 6.02 34.17 -15.51
N THR A 66 6.85 35.06 -16.02
CA THR A 66 7.30 35.04 -17.42
C THR A 66 8.51 34.11 -17.58
N PRO A 67 8.85 33.67 -18.81
CA PRO A 67 10.05 32.90 -19.06
C PRO A 67 11.35 33.58 -18.61
N ASP A 68 11.36 34.91 -18.49
CA ASP A 68 12.53 35.70 -18.15
C ASP A 68 12.72 35.88 -16.63
N ASP A 69 11.66 35.66 -15.84
CA ASP A 69 11.73 35.63 -14.38
C ASP A 69 12.44 34.36 -13.84
N VAL A 70 12.61 33.36 -14.70
CA VAL A 70 13.15 32.05 -14.32
C VAL A 70 14.50 31.81 -14.98
N SER A 71 15.53 31.70 -14.13
CA SER A 71 16.92 31.57 -14.54
C SER A 71 17.70 30.66 -13.59
N PRO A 72 18.95 30.26 -13.91
CA PRO A 72 19.78 29.52 -12.96
C PRO A 72 20.01 30.26 -11.62
N THR A 73 19.97 31.59 -11.64
CA THR A 73 20.11 32.44 -10.44
C THR A 73 18.77 32.71 -9.73
N SER A 74 17.65 32.44 -10.38
CA SER A 74 16.28 32.54 -9.83
C SER A 74 15.45 31.33 -10.28
N PRO A 75 15.74 30.13 -9.74
CA PRO A 75 15.08 28.92 -10.16
C PRO A 75 13.71 28.76 -9.48
N VAL A 76 12.80 28.06 -10.14
CA VAL A 76 11.49 27.68 -9.59
C VAL A 76 11.57 26.27 -9.03
N ASP A 77 11.09 26.06 -7.80
CA ASP A 77 11.00 24.72 -7.25
C ASP A 77 10.05 23.84 -8.08
N PHE A 78 10.54 22.70 -8.52
CA PHE A 78 9.79 21.73 -9.30
C PHE A 78 9.91 20.36 -8.64
N PRO A 79 9.37 20.16 -7.42
CA PRO A 79 9.47 18.90 -6.70
C PRO A 79 8.67 17.79 -7.40
N LEU A 80 8.93 16.53 -7.04
CA LEU A 80 8.21 15.39 -7.60
C LEU A 80 6.69 15.55 -7.40
N GLY A 81 5.93 15.48 -8.50
CA GLY A 81 4.49 15.64 -8.52
C GLY A 81 3.99 17.06 -8.76
N GLN A 82 4.86 18.08 -8.72
CA GLN A 82 4.49 19.46 -9.01
C GLN A 82 4.01 19.60 -10.45
N VAL A 83 2.97 20.41 -10.66
CA VAL A 83 2.45 20.74 -11.99
C VAL A 83 2.78 22.20 -12.28
N LEU A 84 3.30 22.47 -13.48
CA LEU A 84 3.47 23.81 -14.03
C LEU A 84 2.54 23.94 -15.23
N ASN A 85 1.73 25.00 -15.26
CA ASN A 85 0.85 25.31 -16.37
C ASN A 85 1.51 26.38 -17.25
N PHE A 86 1.43 26.21 -18.57
CA PHE A 86 1.93 27.17 -19.55
C PHE A 86 0.74 27.75 -20.29
N HIS A 87 0.53 29.05 -20.14
CA HIS A 87 -0.44 29.84 -20.87
C HIS A 87 0.28 30.51 -22.03
N LEU A 88 -0.22 30.29 -23.24
CA LEU A 88 0.32 30.88 -24.46
C LEU A 88 -0.75 31.83 -25.02
N ASN A 89 -0.43 33.12 -25.13
CA ASN A 89 -1.23 34.07 -25.88
C ASN A 89 -1.05 33.77 -27.37
N TYR A 90 -1.90 32.88 -27.87
CA TYR A 90 -1.79 32.24 -29.17
C TYR A 90 -3.21 31.98 -29.68
N ASP A 91 -3.40 31.89 -31.00
CA ASP A 91 -4.73 31.66 -31.55
C ASP A 91 -5.31 30.32 -31.05
N PRO A 92 -6.64 30.25 -30.80
CA PRO A 92 -7.29 29.01 -30.43
C PRO A 92 -7.01 27.92 -31.46
N LEU A 93 -6.57 26.76 -30.98
CA LEU A 93 -6.27 25.63 -31.84
C LEU A 93 -7.58 24.90 -32.23
N PRO A 94 -7.69 24.42 -33.48
CA PRO A 94 -8.88 23.66 -33.91
C PRO A 94 -8.98 22.32 -33.19
N HIS A 95 -10.15 21.69 -33.23
CA HIS A 95 -10.32 20.34 -32.71
C HIS A 95 -9.40 19.33 -33.42
N GLY A 96 -8.87 18.38 -32.68
CA GLY A 96 -7.95 17.37 -33.19
C GLY A 96 -6.60 17.35 -32.48
N LYS A 97 -5.66 16.58 -33.03
CA LYS A 97 -4.33 16.36 -32.43
C LYS A 97 -3.33 17.41 -32.88
N HIS A 98 -2.66 18.03 -31.92
CA HIS A 98 -1.60 19.02 -32.10
C HIS A 98 -0.29 18.48 -31.56
N GLN A 99 0.79 18.79 -32.26
CA GLN A 99 2.13 18.46 -31.78
C GLN A 99 2.63 19.58 -30.89
N ILE A 100 3.07 19.23 -29.68
CA ILE A 100 3.70 20.18 -28.74
C ILE A 100 5.13 19.73 -28.54
N GLU A 101 6.05 20.67 -28.71
CA GLU A 101 7.45 20.50 -28.42
C GLU A 101 7.90 21.57 -27.44
N MET A 102 8.56 21.19 -26.35
CA MET A 102 9.03 22.13 -25.34
C MET A 102 10.43 21.75 -24.90
N GLU A 103 11.31 22.75 -24.89
CA GLU A 103 12.68 22.64 -24.38
C GLU A 103 12.84 23.53 -23.16
N PHE A 104 13.40 22.98 -22.09
CA PHE A 104 13.59 23.69 -20.82
C PHE A 104 14.82 23.15 -20.09
N LYS A 105 15.27 23.88 -19.07
CA LYS A 105 16.39 23.49 -18.22
C LYS A 105 15.88 23.19 -16.82
N THR A 106 16.43 22.14 -16.23
CA THR A 106 16.22 21.81 -14.82
C THR A 106 17.53 21.48 -14.14
N GLU A 107 17.55 21.57 -12.83
CA GLU A 107 18.58 20.95 -12.00
C GLU A 107 17.97 19.74 -11.25
N PRO A 108 18.66 18.60 -11.19
CA PRO A 108 20.03 18.35 -11.68
C PRO A 108 20.13 17.95 -13.17
N TYR A 109 19.02 17.85 -13.90
CA TYR A 109 19.02 17.11 -15.16
C TYR A 109 19.60 17.83 -16.38
N GLY A 110 19.69 19.17 -16.33
CA GLY A 110 20.12 20.01 -17.43
C GLY A 110 19.00 20.27 -18.44
N LYS A 111 19.35 20.34 -19.72
CA LYS A 111 18.41 20.61 -20.82
C LYS A 111 17.55 19.38 -21.11
N LEU A 112 16.24 19.54 -21.02
CA LEU A 112 15.22 18.55 -21.32
C LEU A 112 14.40 18.98 -22.54
N LYS A 113 13.96 17.99 -23.31
CA LYS A 113 13.11 18.17 -24.49
C LYS A 113 11.95 17.20 -24.46
N ILE A 114 10.74 17.73 -24.49
CA ILE A 114 9.51 16.94 -24.64
C ILE A 114 8.93 17.15 -26.03
N LYS A 115 8.46 16.06 -26.65
CA LYS A 115 7.76 16.07 -27.93
C LYS A 115 6.59 15.10 -27.87
N VAL A 116 5.39 15.65 -27.86
CA VAL A 116 4.13 14.91 -27.65
C VAL A 116 3.07 15.32 -28.68
N LYS A 117 2.04 14.50 -28.82
CA LYS A 117 0.81 14.85 -29.52
C LYS A 117 -0.32 14.84 -28.52
N ASP A 118 -1.01 15.96 -28.33
CA ASP A 118 -2.19 16.08 -27.47
C ASP A 118 -3.38 16.59 -28.28
N GLY A 119 -4.60 16.38 -27.79
CA GLY A 119 -5.81 16.73 -28.53
C GLY A 119 -6.62 17.84 -27.86
N ILE A 120 -7.17 18.75 -28.66
CA ILE A 120 -8.33 19.55 -28.23
C ILE A 120 -9.59 18.83 -28.68
N SER A 121 -10.34 18.31 -27.71
CA SER A 121 -11.69 17.78 -27.91
C SER A 121 -12.73 18.81 -27.48
N GLU A 122 -13.98 18.64 -27.93
CA GLU A 122 -15.09 19.38 -27.35
C GLU A 122 -15.14 19.14 -25.84
N PRO A 123 -15.40 20.17 -25.02
CA PRO A 123 -15.69 19.97 -23.62
C PRO A 123 -16.93 19.08 -23.52
N TYR A 124 -16.85 18.05 -22.70
CA TYR A 124 -17.97 17.16 -22.47
C TYR A 124 -18.96 17.81 -21.48
N ASP A 125 -19.67 18.86 -21.92
CA ASP A 125 -20.58 19.66 -21.09
C ASP A 125 -21.81 18.88 -20.59
N HIS A 126 -21.97 17.64 -21.05
CA HIS A 126 -23.04 16.72 -20.66
C HIS A 126 -22.62 15.69 -19.59
N ILE A 127 -21.36 15.70 -19.13
CA ILE A 127 -20.91 14.73 -18.12
C ILE A 127 -21.24 15.24 -16.73
N ILE A 128 -22.15 14.54 -16.07
CA ILE A 128 -22.44 14.71 -14.65
C ILE A 128 -21.20 14.28 -13.86
N GLN A 129 -20.67 15.17 -13.00
CA GLN A 129 -19.48 14.92 -12.20
C GLN A 129 -19.75 15.17 -10.72
N VAL A 130 -19.04 14.41 -9.87
CA VAL A 130 -19.04 14.64 -8.42
C VAL A 130 -18.40 16.02 -8.14
N PRO A 131 -19.01 16.88 -7.32
CA PRO A 131 -18.45 18.19 -6.98
C PRO A 131 -17.04 18.10 -6.38
N ARG A 132 -16.14 18.98 -6.86
CA ARG A 132 -14.78 19.13 -6.34
C ARG A 132 -14.42 20.61 -6.17
N ASN A 133 -13.52 20.88 -5.23
CA ASN A 133 -12.93 22.18 -4.98
C ASN A 133 -11.39 22.08 -5.17
N PRO A 134 -10.82 22.75 -6.18
CA PRO A 134 -9.39 22.68 -6.48
C PRO A 134 -8.50 23.35 -5.42
N GLY A 135 -9.04 24.30 -4.64
CA GLY A 135 -8.29 24.97 -3.56
C GLY A 135 -8.31 24.18 -2.26
N ASP A 136 -9.49 23.74 -1.85
CA ASP A 136 -9.67 22.91 -0.65
C ASP A 136 -10.80 21.90 -0.81
N ASP A 137 -10.43 20.67 -1.19
CA ASP A 137 -11.37 19.58 -1.51
C ASP A 137 -11.96 18.90 -0.24
N TYR A 138 -11.70 19.44 0.96
CA TYR A 138 -12.10 18.87 2.25
C TYR A 138 -12.87 19.84 3.15
N CYS A 139 -13.07 21.11 2.76
CA CYS A 139 -13.87 22.04 3.56
C CYS A 139 -15.35 21.60 3.64
N ASP A 140 -16.05 22.04 4.69
CA ASP A 140 -17.45 21.67 4.92
C ASP A 140 -18.35 21.99 3.72
N GLU A 141 -18.12 23.11 3.04
CA GLU A 141 -18.91 23.52 1.88
C GLU A 141 -18.84 22.49 0.74
N ILE A 142 -17.65 22.01 0.38
CA ILE A 142 -17.53 21.04 -0.72
C ILE A 142 -18.00 19.66 -0.31
N VAL A 143 -17.80 19.27 0.95
CA VAL A 143 -18.32 18.02 1.50
C VAL A 143 -19.85 18.02 1.47
N GLU A 144 -20.51 19.11 1.89
CA GLU A 144 -21.97 19.25 1.79
C GLU A 144 -22.45 19.27 0.34
N LYS A 145 -21.76 19.94 -0.58
CA LYS A 145 -22.08 19.87 -2.02
C LYS A 145 -22.04 18.44 -2.54
N ARG A 146 -21.09 17.61 -2.12
CA ARG A 146 -21.05 16.18 -2.49
C ARG A 146 -22.19 15.39 -1.87
N ARG A 147 -22.55 15.67 -0.61
CA ARG A 147 -23.69 15.02 0.07
C ARG A 147 -25.01 15.35 -0.64
N HIS A 148 -25.23 16.62 -0.95
CA HIS A 148 -26.37 17.07 -1.75
C HIS A 148 -26.37 16.45 -3.13
N PHE A 149 -25.22 16.41 -3.81
CA PHE A 149 -25.09 15.73 -5.10
C PHE A 149 -25.50 14.26 -5.02
N VAL A 150 -25.06 13.50 -4.00
CA VAL A 150 -25.51 12.12 -3.79
C VAL A 150 -27.02 12.08 -3.64
N GLN A 151 -27.60 12.93 -2.79
CA GLN A 151 -29.04 12.97 -2.54
C GLN A 151 -29.86 13.24 -3.81
N GLU A 152 -29.45 14.22 -4.60
CA GLU A 152 -30.13 14.57 -5.85
C GLU A 152 -29.96 13.50 -6.91
N PHE A 153 -28.74 12.97 -7.07
CA PHE A 153 -28.43 11.98 -8.09
C PHE A 153 -29.13 10.64 -7.84
N THR A 154 -29.25 10.23 -6.58
CA THR A 154 -29.86 8.92 -6.21
C THR A 154 -31.29 9.04 -5.73
N ALA A 155 -31.82 10.25 -5.53
CA ALA A 155 -33.11 10.50 -4.87
C ALA A 155 -33.23 9.84 -3.48
N THR A 156 -32.12 9.65 -2.77
CA THR A 156 -32.09 9.09 -1.41
C THR A 156 -31.58 10.11 -0.39
N ARG A 157 -31.85 9.89 0.90
CA ARG A 157 -31.37 10.76 1.98
C ARG A 157 -30.63 9.94 3.04
N PRO A 158 -29.35 9.58 2.80
CA PRO A 158 -28.56 8.85 3.78
C PRO A 158 -28.37 9.68 5.06
N GLU A 159 -28.61 9.07 6.23
CA GLU A 159 -28.44 9.74 7.53
C GLU A 159 -27.07 9.44 8.15
N HIS A 160 -26.75 8.16 8.35
CA HIS A 160 -25.60 7.76 9.16
C HIS A 160 -24.26 8.00 8.45
N ILE A 161 -24.18 7.71 7.15
CA ILE A 161 -22.91 7.81 6.43
C ILE A 161 -22.40 9.26 6.33
N PHE A 162 -23.27 10.26 6.42
CA PHE A 162 -22.88 11.67 6.40
C PHE A 162 -22.46 12.22 7.77
N ARG A 163 -22.49 11.39 8.83
CA ARG A 163 -22.07 11.78 10.18
C ARG A 163 -20.70 11.22 10.50
N ASN A 164 -19.67 12.05 10.34
CA ASN A 164 -18.30 11.81 10.79
C ASN A 164 -18.04 12.50 12.14
N SER A 165 -17.19 11.91 12.98
CA SER A 165 -16.86 12.41 14.33
C SER A 165 -15.64 13.32 14.38
N TYR A 166 -15.04 13.62 13.24
CA TYR A 166 -13.77 14.34 13.14
C TYR A 166 -13.71 15.23 11.89
N ASP A 167 -12.82 16.21 11.89
CA ASP A 167 -12.61 17.14 10.77
C ASP A 167 -12.26 16.39 9.46
N PRO A 168 -13.00 16.61 8.34
CA PRO A 168 -12.69 16.02 7.05
C PRO A 168 -11.25 16.25 6.56
N HIS A 169 -10.57 17.31 6.97
CA HIS A 169 -9.17 17.55 6.59
C HIS A 169 -8.23 16.45 7.06
N LEU A 170 -8.58 15.71 8.12
CA LEU A 170 -7.77 14.60 8.64
C LEU A 170 -7.73 13.40 7.68
N VAL A 171 -8.69 13.29 6.74
CA VAL A 171 -8.67 12.23 5.72
C VAL A 171 -7.83 12.59 4.50
N ARG A 172 -7.19 13.77 4.46
CA ARG A 172 -6.33 14.17 3.35
C ARG A 172 -5.20 13.15 3.16
N GLY A 173 -5.13 12.57 1.96
CA GLY A 173 -4.19 11.50 1.61
C GLY A 173 -4.65 10.09 1.99
N ASN A 174 -5.84 9.95 2.59
CA ASN A 174 -6.48 8.67 2.89
C ASN A 174 -7.75 8.42 2.04
N CYS A 175 -8.46 9.48 1.66
CA CYS A 175 -9.68 9.38 0.86
C CYS A 175 -9.91 10.67 0.04
N GLU A 176 -10.18 10.52 -1.26
CA GLU A 176 -10.61 11.61 -2.14
C GLU A 176 -12.14 11.68 -2.22
N ASN A 177 -12.67 12.84 -2.65
CA ASN A 177 -14.12 13.07 -2.78
C ASN A 177 -14.90 12.73 -1.50
N PHE A 178 -14.33 13.04 -0.33
CA PHE A 178 -14.92 12.71 0.95
C PHE A 178 -16.34 13.24 1.09
N ALA A 179 -17.27 12.36 1.46
CA ALA A 179 -18.66 12.69 1.73
C ALA A 179 -19.12 12.17 3.11
N GLY A 180 -18.33 11.33 3.79
CA GLY A 180 -18.82 10.59 4.95
C GLY A 180 -17.98 9.38 5.36
N VAL A 181 -18.56 8.53 6.22
CA VAL A 181 -17.94 7.35 6.83
C VAL A 181 -18.88 6.13 6.80
N ALA A 182 -18.33 4.92 6.76
CA ALA A 182 -19.13 3.68 6.71
C ALA A 182 -19.62 3.17 8.08
N GLN A 183 -18.92 3.49 9.17
CA GLN A 183 -19.19 3.03 10.56
C GLN A 183 -19.25 1.50 10.71
N VAL A 184 -18.13 0.87 11.08
CA VAL A 184 -18.04 -0.57 11.36
C VAL A 184 -18.11 -0.81 12.87
N PRO A 185 -18.91 -1.76 13.39
CA PRO A 185 -18.95 -2.07 14.82
C PRO A 185 -17.57 -2.45 15.35
N LEU A 186 -17.21 -1.90 16.51
CA LEU A 186 -15.93 -2.13 17.19
C LEU A 186 -16.19 -2.81 18.54
N GLY A 187 -15.50 -3.91 18.80
CA GLY A 187 -15.50 -4.57 20.12
C GLY A 187 -14.09 -4.94 20.56
N PHE A 188 -13.99 -5.54 21.75
CA PHE A 188 -12.72 -5.90 22.37
C PHE A 188 -12.68 -7.39 22.76
N ALA A 189 -11.55 -8.04 22.52
CA ALA A 189 -11.24 -9.38 23.01
C ALA A 189 -10.01 -9.34 23.94
N GLY A 190 -9.98 -10.19 24.96
CA GLY A 190 -8.82 -10.36 25.85
C GLY A 190 -9.07 -10.01 27.32
N PRO A 191 -8.02 -9.63 28.08
CA PRO A 191 -6.65 -9.38 27.60
C PRO A 191 -5.96 -10.65 27.09
N LEU A 192 -5.09 -10.54 26.08
CA LEU A 192 -4.19 -11.60 25.62
C LEU A 192 -2.80 -11.42 26.23
N THR A 193 -2.30 -12.44 26.92
CA THR A 193 -0.95 -12.47 27.48
C THR A 193 0.06 -12.89 26.41
N ILE A 194 1.05 -12.04 26.13
CA ILE A 194 2.09 -12.29 25.13
C ILE A 194 3.48 -12.25 25.77
N ASN A 195 4.29 -13.23 25.40
CA ASN A 195 5.70 -13.41 25.71
C ASN A 195 6.50 -13.37 24.40
N GLY A 196 6.56 -12.21 23.75
CA GLY A 196 7.27 -11.99 22.49
C GLY A 196 8.69 -11.48 22.69
N GLU A 197 9.33 -10.99 21.63
CA GLU A 197 10.59 -10.25 21.68
C GLU A 197 10.35 -8.73 21.77
N HIS A 198 9.15 -8.28 21.40
CA HIS A 198 8.76 -6.88 21.32
C HIS A 198 7.46 -6.56 22.09
N ALA A 199 6.58 -7.55 22.28
CA ALA A 199 5.36 -7.49 23.06
C ALA A 199 5.49 -8.37 24.32
N HIS A 200 5.46 -7.73 25.49
CA HIS A 200 5.46 -8.43 26.78
C HIS A 200 4.31 -7.93 27.63
N GLY A 201 3.47 -8.85 28.11
CA GLY A 201 2.36 -8.57 29.02
C GLY A 201 0.98 -8.74 28.36
N ASP A 202 0.00 -8.06 28.94
CA ASP A 202 -1.42 -8.24 28.63
C ASP A 202 -1.95 -7.14 27.70
N PHE A 203 -2.64 -7.54 26.64
CA PHE A 203 -3.16 -6.63 25.61
C PHE A 203 -4.67 -6.81 25.39
N LEU A 204 -5.44 -5.73 25.50
CA LEU A 204 -6.85 -5.71 25.11
C LEU A 204 -6.96 -5.43 23.61
N ILE A 205 -7.61 -6.33 22.87
CA ILE A 205 -7.53 -6.39 21.42
C ILE A 205 -8.76 -5.71 20.79
N PRO A 206 -8.60 -4.54 20.13
CA PRO A 206 -9.68 -3.92 19.37
C PRO A 206 -9.92 -4.70 18.07
N MET A 207 -11.19 -5.00 17.78
CA MET A 207 -11.61 -5.75 16.59
C MET A 207 -12.85 -5.10 15.97
N ALA A 208 -12.74 -4.62 14.72
CA ALA A 208 -13.84 -4.01 14.00
C ALA A 208 -14.43 -5.02 12.99
N THR A 209 -15.68 -5.44 13.19
CA THR A 209 -16.31 -6.48 12.36
C THR A 209 -17.83 -6.38 12.34
N THR A 210 -18.44 -6.91 11.29
CA THR A 210 -19.88 -7.17 11.21
C THR A 210 -20.21 -8.67 11.30
N GLU A 211 -19.20 -9.54 11.41
CA GLU A 211 -19.38 -10.98 11.58
C GLU A 211 -19.74 -11.32 13.03
N GLY A 212 -20.96 -11.83 13.23
CA GLY A 212 -21.43 -12.30 14.54
C GLY A 212 -20.52 -13.40 15.08
N THR A 213 -20.41 -13.51 16.41
CA THR A 213 -19.56 -14.48 17.14
C THR A 213 -18.05 -14.37 16.97
N LEU A 214 -17.54 -13.58 16.02
CA LEU A 214 -16.10 -13.45 15.78
C LEU A 214 -15.36 -13.04 17.06
N ILE A 215 -15.68 -11.88 17.63
CA ILE A 215 -14.99 -11.36 18.83
C ILE A 215 -15.10 -12.33 20.00
N ALA A 216 -16.27 -12.95 20.20
CA ALA A 216 -16.50 -13.93 21.25
C ALA A 216 -15.62 -15.19 21.08
N SER A 217 -15.48 -15.67 19.84
CA SER A 217 -14.63 -16.81 19.50
C SER A 217 -13.16 -16.52 19.79
N TYR A 218 -12.65 -15.36 19.36
CA TYR A 218 -11.28 -14.93 19.67
C TYR A 218 -11.08 -14.77 21.18
N ASN A 219 -12.04 -14.16 21.90
CA ASN A 219 -11.99 -14.04 23.36
C ASN A 219 -11.93 -15.40 24.08
N ARG A 220 -12.66 -16.40 23.58
CA ARG A 220 -12.62 -17.78 24.09
C ARG A 220 -11.24 -18.43 23.88
N GLY A 221 -10.64 -18.24 22.70
CA GLY A 221 -9.29 -18.71 22.39
C GLY A 221 -8.24 -18.07 23.29
N ILE A 222 -8.31 -16.74 23.47
CA ILE A 222 -7.42 -15.98 24.33
C ILE A 222 -7.48 -16.52 25.77
N LYS A 223 -8.68 -16.77 26.31
CA LYS A 223 -8.85 -17.35 27.65
C LYS A 223 -8.06 -18.65 27.82
N VAL A 224 -8.15 -19.57 26.85
CA VAL A 224 -7.47 -20.87 26.93
C VAL A 224 -5.95 -20.72 26.84
N LEU A 225 -5.47 -19.83 25.97
CA LEU A 225 -4.03 -19.55 25.85
C LEU A 225 -3.48 -18.94 27.15
N ASN A 226 -4.17 -17.97 27.76
CA ASN A 226 -3.73 -17.35 29.01
C ASN A 226 -3.68 -18.35 30.18
N ILE A 227 -4.67 -19.24 30.30
CA ILE A 227 -4.66 -20.32 31.33
C ILE A 227 -3.40 -21.19 31.17
N CYS A 228 -2.89 -21.33 29.94
CA CYS A 228 -1.70 -22.12 29.61
C CYS A 228 -0.39 -21.30 29.61
N GLY A 229 -0.39 -20.08 30.15
CA GLY A 229 0.82 -19.25 30.27
C GLY A 229 1.00 -18.20 29.16
N GLY A 230 -0.02 -18.00 28.32
CA GLY A 230 -0.01 -17.02 27.24
C GLY A 230 0.62 -17.53 25.95
N VAL A 231 0.95 -16.61 25.05
CA VAL A 231 1.46 -16.92 23.72
C VAL A 231 2.90 -16.45 23.59
N LYS A 232 3.78 -17.31 23.08
CA LYS A 232 5.14 -16.92 22.73
C LYS A 232 5.18 -16.48 21.27
N CYS A 233 5.83 -15.35 21.00
CA CYS A 233 5.91 -14.78 19.65
C CYS A 233 7.35 -14.47 19.23
N THR A 234 7.62 -14.49 17.92
CA THR A 234 8.89 -14.03 17.34
C THR A 234 8.70 -13.48 15.93
N ILE A 235 9.56 -12.56 15.52
CA ILE A 235 9.63 -12.04 14.16
C ILE A 235 10.92 -12.53 13.49
N SER A 236 10.81 -13.43 12.52
CA SER A 236 11.98 -14.07 11.90
C SER A 236 12.45 -13.39 10.60
N ALA A 237 11.64 -12.51 10.01
CA ALA A 237 12.02 -11.71 8.85
C ALA A 237 11.18 -10.43 8.74
N ASP A 238 11.80 -9.39 8.20
CA ASP A 238 11.16 -8.11 7.88
C ASP A 238 11.73 -7.54 6.58
N ALA A 239 10.89 -7.46 5.54
CA ALA A 239 11.24 -6.80 4.30
C ALA A 239 9.99 -6.37 3.53
N MET A 240 9.96 -5.12 3.08
CA MET A 240 8.97 -4.62 2.13
C MET A 240 9.58 -4.53 0.73
N GLN A 241 8.81 -4.91 -0.30
CA GLN A 241 9.31 -5.04 -1.66
C GLN A 241 8.58 -4.18 -2.68
N ARG A 242 9.36 -3.81 -3.71
CA ARG A 242 8.89 -3.40 -5.03
C ARG A 242 9.62 -4.24 -6.07
N ALA A 243 8.91 -4.68 -7.11
CA ALA A 243 9.50 -5.56 -8.11
C ALA A 243 9.35 -4.99 -9.53
N PRO A 244 10.36 -4.26 -10.03
CA PRO A 244 10.43 -3.89 -11.44
C PRO A 244 10.78 -5.06 -12.34
N VAL A 245 10.46 -4.89 -13.62
CA VAL A 245 10.91 -5.77 -14.71
C VAL A 245 11.61 -4.97 -15.81
N PHE A 246 12.73 -5.52 -16.30
CA PHE A 246 13.51 -5.00 -17.42
C PHE A 246 13.42 -5.97 -18.60
N ILE A 247 13.22 -5.44 -19.80
CA ILE A 247 12.98 -6.21 -21.02
C ILE A 247 14.10 -5.96 -22.03
N PHE A 248 14.62 -7.04 -22.60
CA PHE A 248 15.75 -7.05 -23.55
C PHE A 248 15.36 -7.64 -24.91
N ASP A 249 16.28 -7.68 -25.87
CA ASP A 249 16.03 -8.33 -27.16
C ASP A 249 16.04 -9.84 -27.05
N ASP A 250 16.94 -10.39 -26.22
CA ASP A 250 17.04 -11.83 -25.97
C ASP A 250 17.45 -12.18 -24.52
N ALA A 251 17.47 -13.49 -24.24
CA ALA A 251 17.80 -14.01 -22.91
C ALA A 251 19.29 -13.86 -22.53
N ARG A 252 20.20 -13.71 -23.51
CA ARG A 252 21.64 -13.50 -23.25
C ARG A 252 21.87 -12.08 -22.75
N GLU A 253 21.25 -11.09 -23.39
CA GLU A 253 21.28 -9.70 -22.90
C GLU A 253 20.69 -9.58 -21.50
N ALA A 254 19.57 -10.26 -21.23
CA ALA A 254 18.96 -10.31 -19.90
C ALA A 254 19.92 -10.90 -18.85
N ARG A 255 20.65 -11.98 -19.19
CA ARG A 255 21.67 -12.58 -18.31
C ARG A 255 22.85 -11.65 -18.09
N ASP A 256 23.34 -11.00 -19.14
CA ASP A 256 24.46 -10.05 -19.08
C ASP A 256 24.11 -8.84 -18.19
N PHE A 257 22.87 -8.36 -18.26
CA PHE A 257 22.35 -7.33 -17.37
C PHE A 257 22.41 -7.73 -15.89
N VAL A 258 22.06 -8.98 -15.54
CA VAL A 258 22.15 -9.45 -14.15
C VAL A 258 23.59 -9.50 -13.66
N SER A 259 24.55 -9.90 -14.51
CA SER A 259 25.98 -9.83 -14.17
C SER A 259 26.43 -8.38 -13.93
N TRP A 260 26.02 -7.45 -14.79
CA TRP A 260 26.32 -6.03 -14.60
C TRP A 260 25.69 -5.47 -13.32
N LEU A 261 24.43 -5.84 -13.01
CA LEU A 261 23.74 -5.39 -11.82
C LEU A 261 24.47 -5.81 -10.53
N LYS A 262 24.99 -7.04 -10.49
CA LYS A 262 25.77 -7.54 -9.34
C LYS A 262 27.04 -6.73 -9.12
N LEU A 263 27.75 -6.35 -10.19
CA LEU A 263 28.95 -5.52 -10.11
C LEU A 263 28.65 -4.09 -9.63
N ASN A 264 27.44 -3.58 -9.88
CA ASN A 264 27.03 -2.21 -9.57
C ASN A 264 26.11 -2.10 -8.34
N MET A 265 25.93 -3.17 -7.57
CA MET A 265 25.00 -3.24 -6.44
C MET A 265 25.23 -2.13 -5.40
N ASN A 266 26.48 -1.74 -5.15
CA ASN A 266 26.79 -0.66 -4.19
C ASN A 266 26.24 0.69 -4.65
N LYS A 267 26.41 1.02 -5.94
CA LYS A 267 25.90 2.27 -6.49
C LYS A 267 24.37 2.26 -6.57
N ILE A 268 23.78 1.14 -6.98
CA ILE A 268 22.31 0.96 -6.97
C ILE A 268 21.73 1.16 -5.57
N ARG A 269 22.41 0.66 -4.53
CA ARG A 269 22.03 0.87 -3.12
C ARG A 269 22.09 2.35 -2.73
N GLU A 270 23.17 3.04 -3.08
CA GLU A 270 23.32 4.48 -2.81
C GLU A 270 22.15 5.29 -3.39
N GLU A 271 21.80 5.05 -4.65
CA GLU A 271 20.71 5.74 -5.34
C GLU A 271 19.34 5.41 -4.72
N ALA A 272 19.11 4.16 -4.32
CA ALA A 272 17.88 3.76 -3.65
C ALA A 272 17.70 4.48 -2.31
N GLU A 273 18.75 4.45 -1.48
CA GLU A 273 18.74 4.96 -0.11
C GLU A 273 18.79 6.50 -0.05
N ALA A 274 19.26 7.19 -1.11
CA ALA A 274 19.24 8.64 -1.19
C ALA A 274 17.82 9.25 -1.10
N THR A 275 16.78 8.45 -1.38
CA THR A 275 15.38 8.92 -1.36
C THR A 275 14.73 8.94 0.02
N SER A 276 15.34 8.33 1.03
CA SER A 276 14.77 8.21 2.37
C SER A 276 15.83 7.94 3.43
N SER A 277 15.75 8.65 4.56
CA SER A 277 16.55 8.34 5.74
C SER A 277 16.12 7.05 6.46
N ILE A 278 14.97 6.47 6.10
CA ILE A 278 14.37 5.30 6.76
C ILE A 278 14.55 4.03 5.93
N ALA A 279 14.32 4.10 4.61
CA ALA A 279 14.44 2.92 3.75
C ALA A 279 15.91 2.49 3.60
N LYS A 280 16.20 1.22 3.91
CA LYS A 280 17.52 0.61 3.67
C LYS A 280 17.39 -0.58 2.74
N LEU A 281 18.17 -0.60 1.66
CA LEU A 281 18.11 -1.67 0.66
C LEU A 281 18.93 -2.86 1.17
N LEU A 282 18.22 -3.91 1.60
CA LEU A 282 18.80 -5.13 2.12
C LEU A 282 19.50 -5.89 0.99
N HIS A 283 18.74 -6.25 -0.05
CA HIS A 283 19.23 -6.95 -1.23
C HIS A 283 18.21 -6.86 -2.38
N ILE A 284 18.65 -7.24 -3.58
CA ILE A 284 17.78 -7.38 -4.76
C ILE A 284 17.80 -8.86 -5.14
N GLU A 285 16.64 -9.52 -5.14
CA GLU A 285 16.54 -10.87 -5.72
C GLU A 285 16.38 -10.74 -7.24
N GLN A 286 16.96 -11.67 -8.02
CA GLN A 286 16.91 -11.63 -9.48
C GLN A 286 16.25 -12.90 -10.02
N TYR A 287 15.24 -12.73 -10.87
CA TYR A 287 14.54 -13.83 -11.52
C TYR A 287 14.50 -13.57 -13.02
N LEU A 288 15.05 -14.49 -13.81
CA LEU A 288 15.03 -14.40 -15.28
C LEU A 288 13.96 -15.33 -15.83
N ALA A 289 13.18 -14.83 -16.79
CA ALA A 289 12.29 -15.65 -17.60
C ALA A 289 12.19 -15.03 -18.99
N SER A 290 12.42 -15.82 -20.04
CA SER A 290 12.53 -15.31 -21.40
C SER A 290 13.61 -14.21 -21.48
N LYS A 291 13.33 -13.11 -22.17
CA LYS A 291 14.15 -11.89 -22.26
C LYS A 291 13.84 -10.86 -21.17
N PHE A 292 13.27 -11.30 -20.04
CA PHE A 292 12.86 -10.45 -18.93
C PHE A 292 13.71 -10.70 -17.69
N VAL A 293 14.03 -9.63 -16.98
CA VAL A 293 14.68 -9.67 -15.67
C VAL A 293 13.78 -9.00 -14.67
N TYR A 294 13.21 -9.81 -13.78
CA TYR A 294 12.46 -9.36 -12.61
C TYR A 294 13.43 -9.13 -11.47
N LEU A 295 13.43 -7.94 -10.92
CA LEU A 295 14.26 -7.57 -9.78
C LEU A 295 13.37 -7.28 -8.60
N ARG A 296 13.43 -8.09 -7.55
CA ARG A 296 12.64 -7.86 -6.33
C ARG A 296 13.53 -7.13 -5.32
N PHE A 297 13.35 -5.82 -5.21
CA PHE A 297 14.10 -4.99 -4.27
C PHE A 297 13.51 -5.18 -2.87
N ASN A 298 14.34 -5.54 -1.89
CA ASN A 298 13.94 -5.81 -0.51
C ASN A 298 14.48 -4.71 0.41
N PHE A 299 13.58 -4.01 1.11
CA PHE A 299 13.95 -2.92 2.01
C PHE A 299 13.47 -3.15 3.44
N SER A 300 14.22 -2.67 4.42
CA SER A 300 13.65 -2.35 5.74
C SER A 300 13.01 -0.97 5.70
N THR A 301 11.86 -0.78 6.35
CA THR A 301 11.04 0.45 6.25
C THR A 301 10.70 1.11 7.60
N GLY A 302 11.39 0.70 8.67
CA GLY A 302 11.06 1.13 10.03
C GLY A 302 9.62 0.72 10.39
N ASP A 303 8.86 1.65 10.98
CA ASP A 303 7.49 1.40 11.45
C ASP A 303 6.37 1.64 10.43
N ALA A 304 6.72 2.11 9.23
CA ALA A 304 5.76 2.24 8.13
C ALA A 304 5.61 0.91 7.39
N ALA A 305 4.41 0.63 6.88
CA ALA A 305 4.21 -0.49 5.96
C ALA A 305 5.11 -0.35 4.71
N GLY A 306 5.34 0.89 4.27
CA GLY A 306 6.48 1.24 3.44
C GLY A 306 6.27 1.14 1.92
N GLN A 307 5.09 0.77 1.43
CA GLN A 307 4.84 0.57 -0.01
C GLN A 307 5.21 1.81 -0.87
N ASN A 308 4.83 3.01 -0.43
CA ASN A 308 5.17 4.26 -1.11
C ASN A 308 6.68 4.57 -1.03
N MET A 309 7.27 4.30 0.13
CA MET A 309 8.69 4.54 0.40
C MET A 309 9.58 3.68 -0.50
N VAL A 310 9.32 2.37 -0.54
CA VAL A 310 10.08 1.43 -1.39
C VAL A 310 9.81 1.67 -2.87
N GLY A 311 8.61 2.14 -3.24
CA GLY A 311 8.29 2.54 -4.61
C GLY A 311 9.19 3.67 -5.11
N ARG A 312 9.35 4.74 -4.30
CA ARG A 312 10.25 5.85 -4.63
C ARG A 312 11.72 5.44 -4.65
N ALA A 313 12.18 4.68 -3.66
CA ALA A 313 13.56 4.20 -3.59
C ALA A 313 13.91 3.32 -4.80
N THR A 314 13.01 2.41 -5.16
CA THR A 314 13.21 1.54 -6.34
C THR A 314 13.19 2.34 -7.62
N PHE A 315 12.32 3.36 -7.74
CA PHE A 315 12.28 4.22 -8.91
C PHE A 315 13.59 5.00 -9.11
N ALA A 316 14.18 5.55 -8.04
CA ALA A 316 15.47 6.23 -8.11
C ALA A 316 16.59 5.28 -8.56
N ALA A 317 16.70 4.10 -7.94
CA ALA A 317 17.65 3.07 -8.34
C ALA A 317 17.46 2.62 -9.80
N CYS A 318 16.22 2.41 -10.24
CA CYS A 318 15.92 2.02 -11.60
C CYS A 318 16.23 3.13 -12.61
N SER A 319 16.02 4.39 -12.24
CA SER A 319 16.38 5.54 -13.08
C SER A 319 17.89 5.55 -13.33
N TRP A 320 18.69 5.36 -12.27
CA TRP A 320 20.14 5.23 -12.42
C TRP A 320 20.53 4.03 -13.30
N ILE A 321 19.90 2.87 -13.12
CA ILE A 321 20.13 1.69 -13.96
C ILE A 321 19.86 2.00 -15.44
N LEU A 322 18.73 2.65 -15.75
CA LEU A 322 18.34 3.01 -17.11
C LEU A 322 19.35 3.98 -17.76
N ASP A 323 19.99 4.84 -16.96
CA ASP A 323 21.00 5.78 -17.44
C ASP A 323 22.37 5.12 -17.67
N HIS A 324 22.69 4.05 -16.93
CA HIS A 324 24.04 3.47 -16.89
C HIS A 324 24.17 2.10 -17.59
N TYR A 325 23.06 1.47 -17.98
CA TYR A 325 23.05 0.22 -18.74
C TYR A 325 22.40 0.39 -20.11
N GLN A 326 23.16 0.10 -21.17
CA GLN A 326 22.66 0.12 -22.55
C GLN A 326 22.02 -1.23 -22.91
N GLY A 327 20.96 -1.21 -23.71
CA GLY A 327 20.29 -2.43 -24.21
C GLY A 327 18.92 -2.72 -23.59
N ILE A 328 18.48 -1.98 -22.58
CA ILE A 328 17.11 -2.09 -22.05
C ILE A 328 16.12 -1.57 -23.11
N ARG A 329 15.18 -2.41 -23.52
CA ARG A 329 14.12 -2.06 -24.49
C ARG A 329 12.89 -1.49 -23.82
N ASN A 330 12.55 -1.99 -22.64
CA ASN A 330 11.40 -1.50 -21.88
C ASN A 330 11.55 -1.80 -20.38
N PHE A 331 10.80 -1.06 -19.56
CA PHE A 331 10.84 -1.11 -18.11
C PHE A 331 9.45 -0.86 -17.52
N PHE A 332 9.11 -1.61 -16.49
CA PHE A 332 7.95 -1.33 -15.64
C PHE A 332 8.39 -1.39 -14.17
N LEU A 333 7.95 -0.41 -13.37
CA LEU A 333 8.32 -0.31 -11.95
C LEU A 333 7.67 -1.41 -11.08
N GLU A 334 6.51 -1.92 -11.49
CA GLU A 334 5.82 -3.02 -10.84
C GLU A 334 5.44 -4.08 -11.88
N SER A 335 5.78 -5.33 -11.60
CA SER A 335 5.64 -6.46 -12.51
C SER A 335 4.75 -7.59 -11.97
N ASN A 336 3.96 -7.31 -10.92
CA ASN A 336 3.24 -8.27 -10.08
C ASN A 336 4.13 -9.25 -9.30
N PHE A 337 5.43 -9.01 -9.24
CA PHE A 337 6.39 -9.93 -8.60
C PHE A 337 6.79 -9.49 -7.18
N ALA A 338 6.25 -8.38 -6.68
CA ALA A 338 6.49 -7.92 -5.32
C ALA A 338 6.04 -8.93 -4.25
N THR A 339 4.86 -9.54 -4.26
CA THR A 339 3.61 -9.30 -5.01
C THR A 339 2.65 -8.51 -4.12
N ASP A 340 2.14 -7.35 -4.55
CA ASP A 340 1.33 -6.46 -3.69
C ASP A 340 -0.17 -6.64 -3.90
N LYS A 341 -0.91 -6.91 -2.81
CA LYS A 341 -2.37 -7.14 -2.71
C LYS A 341 -2.88 -8.37 -3.45
N LYS A 342 -2.05 -9.42 -3.57
CA LYS A 342 -2.44 -10.73 -4.11
C LYS A 342 -1.68 -11.83 -3.39
N THR A 343 -2.33 -12.96 -3.20
CA THR A 343 -1.70 -14.20 -2.76
C THR A 343 -0.57 -14.60 -3.71
N SER A 344 0.59 -14.97 -3.17
CA SER A 344 1.71 -15.48 -3.98
C SER A 344 2.60 -16.44 -3.19
N GLN A 345 3.14 -17.46 -3.89
CA GLN A 345 4.10 -18.38 -3.28
C GLN A 345 5.42 -17.69 -2.89
N ILE A 346 5.82 -16.65 -3.62
CA ILE A 346 7.04 -15.90 -3.30
C ILE A 346 6.92 -15.17 -1.97
N ASN A 347 5.76 -14.58 -1.65
CA ASN A 347 5.55 -13.95 -0.34
C ASN A 347 5.58 -14.99 0.80
N ILE A 348 5.08 -16.20 0.55
CA ILE A 348 5.17 -17.31 1.53
C ILE A 348 6.63 -17.74 1.74
N MET A 349 7.42 -17.87 0.67
CA MET A 349 8.79 -18.37 0.74
C MET A 349 9.81 -17.32 1.18
N ARG A 350 9.67 -16.07 0.73
CA ARG A 350 10.66 -14.99 0.85
C ARG A 350 10.17 -13.79 1.67
N THR A 351 9.00 -13.91 2.30
CA THR A 351 8.36 -12.89 3.14
C THR A 351 8.07 -11.58 2.42
N ARG A 352 7.02 -10.89 2.87
CA ARG A 352 6.67 -9.52 2.49
C ARG A 352 5.99 -8.85 3.68
N GLY A 353 6.54 -7.74 4.15
CA GLY A 353 6.28 -7.25 5.50
C GLY A 353 7.01 -8.12 6.53
N LYS A 354 6.29 -8.55 7.56
CA LYS A 354 6.81 -9.31 8.70
C LYS A 354 6.51 -10.80 8.55
N ARG A 355 7.47 -11.66 8.90
CA ARG A 355 7.25 -13.08 9.16
C ARG A 355 7.13 -13.28 10.66
N ALA A 356 5.90 -13.45 11.12
CA ALA A 356 5.58 -13.56 12.54
C ALA A 356 5.13 -14.98 12.88
N THR A 357 5.69 -15.54 13.93
CA THR A 357 5.27 -16.85 14.47
C THR A 357 4.72 -16.65 15.87
N ALA A 358 3.58 -17.27 16.15
CA ALA A 358 2.98 -17.36 17.48
C ALA A 358 2.80 -18.83 17.84
N GLU A 359 3.18 -19.21 19.06
CA GLU A 359 3.14 -20.60 19.54
C GLU A 359 2.69 -20.68 21.01
N ALA A 360 2.05 -21.80 21.37
CA ALA A 360 1.69 -22.13 22.74
C ALA A 360 1.60 -23.64 22.94
N VAL A 361 1.81 -24.10 24.18
CA VAL A 361 1.47 -25.46 24.61
C VAL A 361 0.18 -25.38 25.41
N ILE A 362 -0.88 -25.97 24.89
CA ILE A 362 -2.21 -25.93 25.49
C ILE A 362 -2.44 -27.22 26.26
N LYS A 363 -2.70 -27.08 27.56
CA LYS A 363 -2.86 -28.21 28.48
C LYS A 363 -4.09 -29.05 28.12
N ARG A 364 -3.94 -30.37 28.17
CA ARG A 364 -5.00 -31.35 27.85
C ARG A 364 -6.29 -31.06 28.61
N ASP A 365 -6.19 -30.89 29.91
CA ASP A 365 -7.30 -30.68 30.83
C ASP A 365 -8.01 -29.36 30.55
N VAL A 366 -7.26 -28.31 30.18
CA VAL A 366 -7.81 -27.01 29.78
C VAL A 366 -8.60 -27.13 28.48
N LEU A 367 -8.08 -27.83 27.47
CA LEU A 367 -8.81 -28.11 26.22
C LEU A 367 -10.09 -28.91 26.48
N MET A 368 -10.00 -29.98 27.25
CA MET A 368 -11.17 -30.81 27.54
C MET A 368 -12.23 -30.06 28.34
N GLN A 369 -11.83 -29.26 29.33
CA GLN A 369 -12.74 -28.52 30.20
C GLN A 369 -13.39 -27.33 29.50
N HIS A 370 -12.61 -26.52 28.77
CA HIS A 370 -13.09 -25.25 28.21
C HIS A 370 -13.48 -25.32 26.74
N MET A 371 -12.88 -26.25 26.00
CA MET A 371 -13.08 -26.38 24.55
C MET A 371 -13.80 -27.68 24.17
N ARG A 372 -14.00 -28.61 25.13
CA ARG A 372 -14.72 -29.89 24.95
C ARG A 372 -14.14 -30.75 23.83
N VAL A 373 -12.83 -30.67 23.64
CA VAL A 373 -12.09 -31.42 22.61
C VAL A 373 -10.79 -31.99 23.21
N LYS A 374 -10.32 -33.11 22.67
CA LYS A 374 -9.06 -33.72 23.05
C LYS A 374 -7.92 -33.27 22.11
N PRO A 375 -6.67 -33.10 22.60
CA PRO A 375 -5.49 -32.82 21.77
C PRO A 375 -5.34 -33.75 20.54
N GLU A 376 -5.61 -35.04 20.71
CA GLU A 376 -5.54 -36.07 19.66
C GLU A 376 -6.55 -35.82 18.54
N SER A 377 -7.74 -35.31 18.89
CA SER A 377 -8.77 -34.97 17.91
C SER A 377 -8.36 -33.77 17.07
N LEU A 378 -7.74 -32.76 17.69
CA LEU A 378 -7.26 -31.57 16.98
C LEU A 378 -6.08 -31.90 16.07
N THR A 379 -5.09 -32.66 16.55
CA THR A 379 -3.95 -33.09 15.75
C THR A 379 -4.38 -33.93 14.55
N TYR A 380 -5.30 -34.88 14.73
CA TYR A 380 -5.88 -35.63 13.62
C TYR A 380 -6.65 -34.73 12.64
N HIS A 381 -7.51 -33.83 13.15
CA HIS A 381 -8.28 -32.92 12.30
C HIS A 381 -7.37 -32.00 11.47
N TYR A 382 -6.31 -31.44 12.04
CA TYR A 382 -5.34 -30.63 11.28
C TYR A 382 -4.59 -31.44 10.23
N GLY A 383 -4.28 -32.72 10.49
CA GLY A 383 -3.75 -33.63 9.47
C GLY A 383 -4.69 -33.77 8.27
N VAL A 384 -5.99 -33.93 8.52
CA VAL A 384 -7.03 -33.99 7.48
C VAL A 384 -7.19 -32.65 6.75
N ALA A 385 -7.32 -31.55 7.50
CA ALA A 385 -7.50 -30.21 6.95
C ALA A 385 -6.31 -29.78 6.09
N ASN A 386 -5.08 -30.16 6.47
CA ASN A 386 -3.88 -29.86 5.70
C ASN A 386 -3.90 -30.53 4.32
N VAL A 387 -4.39 -31.78 4.21
CA VAL A 387 -4.60 -32.42 2.90
C VAL A 387 -5.63 -31.63 2.07
N GLY A 388 -6.73 -31.18 2.70
CA GLY A 388 -7.73 -30.33 2.04
C GLY A 388 -7.18 -28.99 1.55
N ALA A 389 -6.36 -28.32 2.36
CA ALA A 389 -5.73 -27.05 2.01
C ALA A 389 -4.79 -27.21 0.79
N LEU A 390 -3.99 -28.27 0.76
CA LEU A 390 -3.13 -28.59 -0.37
C LEU A 390 -3.93 -28.87 -1.65
N LEU A 391 -4.99 -29.68 -1.57
CA LEU A 391 -5.83 -30.03 -2.73
C LEU A 391 -6.55 -28.81 -3.31
N SER A 392 -6.98 -27.88 -2.46
CA SER A 392 -7.66 -26.64 -2.88
C SER A 392 -6.72 -25.53 -3.34
N GLY A 393 -5.41 -25.69 -3.15
CA GLY A 393 -4.43 -24.64 -3.43
C GLY A 393 -4.52 -23.44 -2.49
N ALA A 394 -5.06 -23.64 -1.28
CA ALA A 394 -5.14 -22.59 -0.27
C ALA A 394 -3.74 -22.12 0.15
N ASN A 395 -3.57 -20.82 0.36
CA ASN A 395 -2.36 -20.21 0.92
C ASN A 395 -2.30 -20.25 2.45
N ASN A 396 -3.30 -20.89 3.05
CA ASN A 396 -3.46 -21.04 4.48
C ASN A 396 -3.98 -22.45 4.76
N ASN A 397 -3.27 -23.20 5.60
CA ASN A 397 -3.68 -24.54 6.05
C ASN A 397 -4.39 -24.53 7.43
N GLY A 398 -4.52 -23.35 8.04
CA GLY A 398 -5.44 -23.06 9.14
C GLY A 398 -6.85 -22.77 8.66
N LEU A 399 -7.66 -22.17 9.53
CA LEU A 399 -9.09 -22.06 9.38
C LEU A 399 -9.56 -20.64 9.04
N HIS A 400 -9.04 -19.60 9.71
CA HIS A 400 -9.62 -18.25 9.60
C HIS A 400 -8.69 -17.08 9.98
N SER A 401 -7.38 -17.17 9.78
CA SER A 401 -6.49 -16.02 10.05
C SER A 401 -6.93 -14.68 9.41
N ALA A 402 -7.57 -14.75 8.23
CA ALA A 402 -8.14 -13.59 7.55
C ALA A 402 -9.14 -12.81 8.42
N ASN A 403 -9.92 -13.49 9.27
CA ASN A 403 -10.93 -12.88 10.12
C ASN A 403 -10.28 -11.96 11.18
N ALA A 404 -9.30 -12.46 11.93
CA ALA A 404 -8.57 -11.64 12.91
C ALA A 404 -7.86 -10.47 12.26
N ILE A 405 -7.12 -10.75 11.19
CA ILE A 405 -6.29 -9.77 10.51
C ILE A 405 -7.17 -8.66 9.96
N THR A 406 -8.27 -8.99 9.27
CA THR A 406 -9.21 -7.99 8.75
C THR A 406 -9.81 -7.14 9.87
N ALA A 407 -10.28 -7.77 10.94
CA ALA A 407 -10.92 -7.06 12.04
C ALA A 407 -9.95 -6.10 12.77
N MET A 408 -8.72 -6.53 12.99
CA MET A 408 -7.67 -5.68 13.56
C MET A 408 -7.21 -4.62 12.57
N PHE A 409 -7.14 -4.92 11.27
CA PHE A 409 -6.68 -3.98 10.24
C PHE A 409 -7.64 -2.79 10.11
N ILE A 410 -8.95 -3.05 10.09
CA ILE A 410 -9.97 -1.99 10.09
C ILE A 410 -9.88 -1.16 11.37
N ALA A 411 -9.78 -1.84 12.53
CA ALA A 411 -9.72 -1.17 13.83
C ALA A 411 -8.48 -0.28 13.99
N THR A 412 -7.34 -0.67 13.42
CA THR A 412 -6.04 -0.02 13.65
C THR A 412 -5.50 0.76 12.45
N GLY A 413 -6.28 0.91 11.38
CA GLY A 413 -5.95 1.78 10.25
C GLY A 413 -4.89 1.22 9.31
N GLN A 414 -4.82 -0.10 9.22
CA GLN A 414 -3.97 -0.79 8.25
C GLN A 414 -4.62 -0.76 6.86
N ASP A 415 -3.84 -1.05 5.82
CA ASP A 415 -4.40 -1.25 4.48
C ASP A 415 -5.09 -2.62 4.41
N VAL A 416 -6.43 -2.60 4.51
CA VAL A 416 -7.26 -3.82 4.53
C VAL A 416 -7.08 -4.66 3.26
N ALA A 417 -6.71 -4.07 2.12
CA ALA A 417 -6.46 -4.85 0.91
C ALA A 417 -5.23 -5.75 1.04
N ASN A 418 -4.30 -5.48 1.98
CA ASN A 418 -3.19 -6.36 2.28
C ASN A 418 -3.60 -7.64 3.01
N VAL A 419 -4.88 -7.82 3.40
CA VAL A 419 -5.42 -9.13 3.82
C VAL A 419 -5.21 -10.19 2.73
N ALA A 420 -5.23 -9.80 1.44
CA ALA A 420 -4.94 -10.69 0.32
C ALA A 420 -3.55 -11.35 0.39
N GLU A 421 -2.64 -10.81 1.19
CA GLU A 421 -1.29 -11.36 1.43
C GLU A 421 -1.12 -11.81 2.89
N SER A 422 -1.60 -10.98 3.83
CA SER A 422 -1.40 -11.16 5.27
C SER A 422 -2.17 -12.34 5.83
N SER A 423 -3.25 -12.76 5.16
CA SER A 423 -4.04 -13.96 5.54
C SER A 423 -3.37 -15.29 5.22
N ALA A 424 -2.20 -15.30 4.58
CA ALA A 424 -1.42 -16.52 4.45
C ALA A 424 -1.05 -17.05 5.85
N GLY A 425 -1.14 -18.36 6.06
CA GLY A 425 -0.94 -18.95 7.38
C GLY A 425 -0.39 -20.36 7.28
N LEU A 426 0.65 -20.64 8.07
CA LEU A 426 1.24 -21.96 8.21
C LEU A 426 1.00 -22.42 9.65
N VAL A 427 -0.09 -23.15 9.85
CA VAL A 427 -0.44 -23.79 11.11
C VAL A 427 0.28 -25.12 11.22
N TYR A 428 0.82 -25.39 12.41
CA TYR A 428 1.38 -26.67 12.78
C TYR A 428 0.96 -27.05 14.20
N CYS A 429 0.68 -28.33 14.41
CA CYS A 429 0.30 -28.86 15.70
C CYS A 429 0.84 -30.27 15.91
N GLU A 430 1.19 -30.60 17.15
CA GLU A 430 1.62 -31.93 17.55
C GLU A 430 1.27 -32.20 19.02
N LEU A 431 1.33 -33.48 19.40
CA LEU A 431 1.19 -33.90 20.80
C LEU A 431 2.55 -33.79 21.48
N THR A 432 2.58 -33.17 22.66
CA THR A 432 3.79 -33.22 23.51
C THR A 432 3.92 -34.60 24.15
N PRO A 433 5.09 -34.94 24.74
CA PRO A 433 5.25 -36.17 25.52
C PRO A 433 4.22 -36.33 26.65
N GLU A 434 3.77 -35.21 27.23
CA GLU A 434 2.75 -35.13 28.28
C GLU A 434 1.31 -35.24 27.76
N GLN A 435 1.11 -35.46 26.45
CA GLN A 435 -0.19 -35.49 25.77
C GLN A 435 -0.94 -34.15 25.78
N ASP A 436 -0.22 -33.04 25.93
CA ASP A 436 -0.70 -31.68 25.68
C ASP A 436 -0.63 -31.36 24.18
N LEU A 437 -1.23 -30.25 23.76
CA LEU A 437 -1.19 -29.78 22.37
C LEU A 437 -0.15 -28.68 22.19
N TYR A 438 0.94 -28.93 21.47
CA TYR A 438 1.72 -27.83 20.89
C TYR A 438 0.97 -27.30 19.67
N PHE A 439 0.79 -25.98 19.60
CA PHE A 439 0.06 -25.32 18.54
C PHE A 439 0.79 -24.04 18.12
N SER A 440 1.02 -23.88 16.82
CA SER A 440 1.68 -22.71 16.27
C SER A 440 1.03 -22.24 14.98
N ILE A 441 1.17 -20.94 14.70
CA ILE A 441 0.92 -20.37 13.39
C ILE A 441 2.07 -19.45 13.00
N THR A 442 2.54 -19.59 11.77
CA THR A 442 3.43 -18.64 11.12
C THR A 442 2.68 -17.87 10.05
N ILE A 443 2.64 -16.55 10.16
CA ILE A 443 2.14 -15.63 9.14
C ILE A 443 3.35 -15.17 8.33
N PRO A 444 3.54 -15.67 7.09
CA PRO A 444 4.79 -15.46 6.36
C PRO A 444 4.92 -14.07 5.74
N SER A 445 3.80 -13.36 5.55
CA SER A 445 3.74 -12.09 4.84
C SER A 445 2.75 -11.10 5.48
N LEU A 446 2.96 -10.78 6.76
CA LEU A 446 2.13 -9.85 7.51
C LEU A 446 2.53 -8.39 7.23
N ILE A 447 1.66 -7.63 6.58
CA ILE A 447 1.90 -6.21 6.27
C ILE A 447 1.19 -5.35 7.29
N VAL A 448 1.96 -4.72 8.18
CA VAL A 448 1.44 -3.85 9.24
C VAL A 448 2.30 -2.60 9.39
N ALA A 449 1.68 -1.55 9.93
CA ALA A 449 2.27 -0.26 10.24
C ALA A 449 1.75 0.25 11.58
N THR A 450 2.57 1.05 12.24
CA THR A 450 2.18 1.86 13.41
C THR A 450 2.35 3.35 13.15
N TYR A 451 2.75 3.70 11.93
CA TYR A 451 2.94 5.05 11.44
C TYR A 451 2.64 5.18 9.94
N GLY A 452 1.86 6.19 9.57
CA GLY A 452 1.50 6.53 8.19
C GLY A 452 0.23 5.82 7.67
N GLY A 453 -0.33 6.33 6.58
CA GLY A 453 -1.61 5.85 6.06
C GLY A 453 -2.76 6.05 7.06
N GLY A 454 -3.65 5.06 7.16
CA GLY A 454 -4.83 5.12 8.02
C GLY A 454 -4.55 5.09 9.52
N THR A 455 -3.32 4.80 9.95
CA THR A 455 -2.97 4.69 11.39
C THR A 455 -3.09 6.01 12.13
N GLY A 456 -3.07 7.13 11.40
CA GLY A 456 -3.23 8.48 11.94
C GLY A 456 -4.68 8.99 11.97
N LEU A 457 -5.64 8.20 11.44
CA LEU A 457 -7.05 8.57 11.55
C LEU A 457 -7.51 8.46 13.01
N PRO A 458 -8.40 9.34 13.49
CA PRO A 458 -8.68 9.46 14.93
C PRO A 458 -9.06 8.15 15.61
N THR A 459 -10.06 7.43 15.08
CA THR A 459 -10.54 6.17 15.66
C THR A 459 -9.50 5.05 15.61
N GLN A 460 -8.69 5.02 14.56
CA GLN A 460 -7.64 4.02 14.35
C GLN A 460 -6.45 4.25 15.28
N GLN A 461 -6.10 5.52 15.49
CA GLN A 461 -5.04 5.92 16.40
C GLN A 461 -5.39 5.61 17.85
N GLU A 462 -6.65 5.81 18.27
CA GLU A 462 -7.14 5.38 19.59
C GLU A 462 -6.96 3.87 19.79
N CYS A 463 -7.33 3.05 18.81
CA CYS A 463 -7.15 1.59 18.88
C CYS A 463 -5.65 1.19 18.99
N LEU A 464 -4.77 1.85 18.24
CA LEU A 464 -3.32 1.65 18.37
C LEU A 464 -2.78 2.10 19.74
N ASN A 465 -3.35 3.16 20.32
CA ASN A 465 -3.00 3.62 21.68
C ASN A 465 -3.42 2.61 22.75
N ILE A 466 -4.61 2.00 22.62
CA ILE A 466 -5.09 0.93 23.52
C ILE A 466 -4.12 -0.26 23.52
N LEU A 467 -3.57 -0.62 22.36
CA LEU A 467 -2.54 -1.66 22.23
C LEU A 467 -1.15 -1.20 22.69
N GLY A 468 -0.96 0.09 22.98
CA GLY A 468 0.35 0.71 23.22
C GLY A 468 1.30 0.53 22.02
N CYS A 469 0.74 0.59 20.81
CA CYS A 469 1.43 0.35 19.55
C CYS A 469 1.47 1.58 18.64
N ALA A 470 0.92 2.73 19.01
CA ALA A 470 0.99 3.92 18.16
C ALA A 470 2.43 4.47 18.07
N GLY A 471 2.83 4.87 16.85
CA GLY A 471 4.08 5.60 16.61
C GLY A 471 5.29 4.72 16.29
N LYS A 472 6.49 5.30 16.47
CA LYS A 472 7.78 4.71 16.08
C LYS A 472 8.26 3.67 17.11
N GLY A 473 9.01 2.67 16.65
CA GLY A 473 9.56 1.56 17.44
C GLY A 473 8.52 0.55 17.94
N LYS A 474 7.36 0.46 17.28
CA LYS A 474 6.21 -0.31 17.76
C LYS A 474 5.67 -1.33 16.75
N VAL A 475 6.11 -1.30 15.50
CA VAL A 475 5.53 -2.18 14.46
C VAL A 475 5.73 -3.66 14.74
N ASN A 476 6.89 -4.07 15.28
CA ASN A 476 7.13 -5.47 15.61
C ASN A 476 6.30 -5.94 16.82
N LYS A 477 6.12 -5.06 17.81
CA LYS A 477 5.19 -5.31 18.93
C LYS A 477 3.78 -5.55 18.40
N PHE A 478 3.32 -4.72 17.47
CA PHE A 478 2.01 -4.88 16.85
C PHE A 478 1.92 -6.17 16.02
N ALA A 479 2.96 -6.53 15.27
CA ALA A 479 3.01 -7.77 14.51
C ALA A 479 2.91 -9.03 15.40
N GLU A 480 3.61 -9.06 16.54
CA GLU A 480 3.51 -10.14 17.53
C GLU A 480 2.12 -10.24 18.15
N ILE A 481 1.48 -9.10 18.43
CA ILE A 481 0.09 -9.06 18.91
C ILE A 481 -0.86 -9.66 17.88
N VAL A 482 -0.75 -9.24 16.60
CA VAL A 482 -1.59 -9.80 15.52
C VAL A 482 -1.41 -11.31 15.40
N ALA A 483 -0.17 -11.81 15.42
CA ALA A 483 0.10 -13.24 15.35
C ALA A 483 -0.50 -14.02 16.53
N GLY A 484 -0.38 -13.50 17.75
CA GLY A 484 -0.98 -14.11 18.94
C GLY A 484 -2.51 -14.14 18.90
N VAL A 485 -3.15 -13.07 18.40
CA VAL A 485 -4.61 -13.02 18.21
C VAL A 485 -5.06 -14.04 17.17
N VAL A 486 -4.33 -14.18 16.06
CA VAL A 486 -4.62 -15.19 15.05
C VAL A 486 -4.54 -16.60 15.65
N LEU A 487 -3.49 -16.92 16.41
CA LEU A 487 -3.36 -18.21 17.11
C LEU A 487 -4.58 -18.50 18.01
N ALA A 488 -5.05 -17.48 18.75
CA ALA A 488 -6.23 -17.57 19.60
C ALA A 488 -7.51 -17.90 18.80
N GLY A 489 -7.69 -17.26 17.65
CA GLY A 489 -8.77 -17.59 16.74
C GLY A 489 -8.71 -19.03 16.28
N GLU A 490 -7.56 -19.45 15.76
CA GLU A 490 -7.35 -20.78 15.19
C GLU A 490 -7.68 -21.90 16.18
N ILE A 491 -7.18 -21.80 17.42
CA ILE A 491 -7.49 -22.82 18.44
C ILE A 491 -8.98 -22.85 18.80
N SER A 492 -9.62 -21.68 18.88
CA SER A 492 -11.04 -21.60 19.21
C SER A 492 -11.90 -22.19 18.11
N LEU A 493 -11.66 -21.84 16.85
CA LEU A 493 -12.47 -22.37 15.74
C LEU A 493 -12.21 -23.86 15.53
N ALA A 494 -10.95 -24.30 15.58
CA ALA A 494 -10.62 -25.73 15.45
C ALA A 494 -11.34 -26.56 16.51
N SER A 495 -11.35 -26.08 17.74
CA SER A 495 -12.06 -26.72 18.84
C SER A 495 -13.57 -26.82 18.60
N ALA A 496 -14.20 -25.73 18.10
CA ALA A 496 -15.63 -25.73 17.82
C ALA A 496 -16.02 -26.71 16.70
N ILE A 497 -15.18 -26.83 15.66
CA ILE A 497 -15.40 -27.79 14.56
C ILE A 497 -15.22 -29.21 15.07
N SER A 498 -14.16 -29.48 15.83
CA SER A 498 -13.82 -30.81 16.30
C SER A 498 -14.67 -31.31 17.47
N SER A 499 -15.35 -30.44 18.22
CA SER A 499 -16.28 -30.84 19.29
C SER A 499 -17.70 -31.16 18.80
N ILE A 500 -17.99 -31.02 17.49
CA ILE A 500 -19.34 -31.14 16.88
C ILE A 500 -20.32 -30.03 17.34
N ASP A 501 -19.89 -29.07 18.18
CA ASP A 501 -20.70 -27.93 18.64
C ASP A 501 -20.90 -26.83 17.56
N TRP A 502 -20.23 -26.93 16.41
CA TRP A 502 -20.17 -25.88 15.38
C TRP A 502 -21.55 -25.40 14.88
N VAL A 503 -22.51 -26.32 14.72
CA VAL A 503 -23.85 -25.99 14.18
C VAL A 503 -24.67 -25.16 15.17
N SER A 504 -24.58 -25.43 16.48
CA SER A 504 -25.43 -24.76 17.48
C SER A 504 -25.03 -23.30 17.75
N SER A 505 -23.73 -22.99 17.73
CA SER A 505 -23.22 -21.64 18.06
C SER A 505 -23.50 -20.63 16.94
N HIS A 506 -23.38 -21.03 15.67
CA HIS A 506 -23.73 -20.17 14.54
C HIS A 506 -25.25 -19.96 14.41
N GLU A 507 -26.08 -20.95 14.78
CA GLU A 507 -27.53 -20.80 14.77
C GLU A 507 -28.05 -19.85 15.86
N ILE A 508 -27.45 -19.85 17.06
CA ILE A 508 -27.92 -19.03 18.20
C ILE A 508 -27.45 -17.58 18.11
N TYR A 509 -26.20 -17.35 17.69
CA TYR A 509 -25.57 -16.02 17.76
C TYR A 509 -25.21 -15.40 16.39
N GLY A 510 -25.24 -16.19 15.31
CA GLY A 510 -24.87 -15.75 13.96
C GLY A 510 -26.05 -15.39 13.06
N ARG A 511 -27.29 -15.72 13.45
CA ARG A 511 -28.49 -15.36 12.68
C ARG A 511 -29.05 -14.00 13.15
N ASN A 512 -28.67 -12.94 12.45
CA ASN A 512 -29.50 -11.74 12.37
C ASN A 512 -30.62 -12.01 11.37
N ARG A 513 -31.68 -12.70 11.80
CA ARG A 513 -32.94 -12.78 11.03
C ARG A 513 -33.90 -11.71 11.49
#